data_AF-A0A9P8JAR5-F1
#
_entry.id   AF-A0A9P8JAR5-F1
#
_cell.length_a   1.000
_cell.length_b   1.000
_cell.length_c   1.000
_cell.angle_alpha   90.00
_cell.angle_beta   90.00
_cell.angle_gamma   90.00
#
_symmetry.space_group_name_H-M   'P 1'
#
loop_
_entity.id
_entity.type
_entity.pdbx_description
1 polymer ?
#
loop_
_entity_poly.entity_id
_entity_poly.type
_entity_poly.pdbx_seq_one_letter_code
_entity_poly.pdbx_strand_id
1 'polypeptide(L)'
;MWKGTVPWGQKTTWLVNGPTLNSPPFNSMDWYGDQASLSISCTDYKQVGGFFGQTDGMEAYPGSVYQDIFYHTNDDTIKVYYSDVSISNVLVQKATTAPVIQFGWASRNISNIQVDNVNIIHTRWNSNGSNPGLIGSNNVYDPSTTSTSASNFSTADTHSTAQDITFSNIRAEGISGPLMRIYALENFSNITISNVWIEEFGCCTGYEAVGIPESFMPTMTDSSGNNVTVDGFVISNFMVGDEKVTLDTASTVGHLYWDAAYGVTIE
;
A
#
# COMPACT_ATOMS: atom_id res chain seq x y z
N MET A 1 -17.48 7.34 -9.25
CA MET A 1 -16.97 6.10 -9.84
C MET A 1 -16.87 6.28 -11.34
N TRP A 2 -15.66 6.18 -11.86
CA TRP A 2 -15.38 6.05 -13.28
C TRP A 2 -15.21 4.59 -13.64
N LYS A 3 -15.80 4.16 -14.76
CA LYS A 3 -15.66 2.78 -15.21
C LYS A 3 -15.72 2.66 -16.71
N GLY A 4 -15.10 1.63 -17.24
CA GLY A 4 -15.15 1.30 -18.66
C GLY A 4 -14.72 -0.12 -18.94
N THR A 5 -14.80 -0.51 -20.22
CA THR A 5 -14.33 -1.82 -20.70
C THR A 5 -13.31 -1.61 -21.81
N VAL A 6 -12.13 -2.20 -21.65
CA VAL A 6 -11.04 -2.16 -22.63
C VAL A 6 -11.27 -3.26 -23.66
N PRO A 7 -11.36 -2.94 -24.96
CA PRO A 7 -11.44 -3.95 -26.00
C PRO A 7 -10.17 -4.83 -26.05
N TRP A 8 -10.35 -6.12 -26.28
CA TRP A 8 -9.24 -7.07 -26.37
C TRP A 8 -8.28 -6.75 -27.51
N GLY A 9 -6.98 -6.73 -27.20
CA GLY A 9 -5.91 -6.50 -28.15
C GLY A 9 -5.73 -5.03 -28.56
N GLN A 10 -6.45 -4.09 -27.93
CA GLN A 10 -6.33 -2.67 -28.20
C GLN A 10 -5.58 -1.96 -27.07
N LYS A 11 -4.37 -1.47 -27.38
CA LYS A 11 -3.66 -0.55 -26.49
C LYS A 11 -4.48 0.71 -26.29
N THR A 12 -4.83 0.97 -25.04
CA THR A 12 -5.71 2.07 -24.64
C THR A 12 -5.01 2.87 -23.56
N THR A 13 -5.04 4.19 -23.68
CA THR A 13 -4.58 5.08 -22.61
C THR A 13 -5.73 5.98 -22.20
N TRP A 14 -6.05 5.99 -20.91
CA TRP A 14 -7.02 6.92 -20.35
C TRP A 14 -6.29 8.14 -19.79
N LEU A 15 -6.67 9.32 -20.27
CA LEU A 15 -6.08 10.59 -19.88
C LEU A 15 -6.97 11.27 -18.84
N VAL A 16 -6.37 11.60 -17.69
CA VAL A 16 -7.04 12.32 -16.59
C VAL A 16 -6.20 13.55 -16.27
N ASN A 17 -6.77 14.74 -16.48
CA ASN A 17 -6.06 15.99 -16.22
C ASN A 17 -6.99 17.04 -15.61
N GLY A 18 -6.78 17.36 -14.33
CA GLY A 18 -7.49 18.44 -13.64
C GLY A 18 -8.79 18.12 -12.86
N PRO A 19 -9.53 17.01 -13.07
CA PRO A 19 -10.84 16.87 -12.45
C PRO A 19 -10.75 16.71 -10.92
N THR A 20 -11.78 17.22 -10.25
CA THR A 20 -12.07 16.93 -8.85
C THR A 20 -13.26 15.99 -8.76
N LEU A 21 -13.03 14.76 -8.28
CA LEU A 21 -14.07 13.83 -7.89
C LEU A 21 -14.51 14.13 -6.45
N ASN A 22 -15.80 14.41 -6.23
CA ASN A 22 -16.35 14.64 -4.89
C ASN A 22 -17.35 13.54 -4.51
N SER A 23 -17.26 13.09 -3.25
CA SER A 23 -18.19 12.14 -2.62
C SER A 23 -18.39 10.86 -3.45
N PRO A 24 -17.32 10.11 -3.77
CA PRO A 24 -17.48 8.82 -4.43
C PRO A 24 -18.33 7.89 -3.55
N PRO A 25 -19.32 7.18 -4.12
CA PRO A 25 -20.20 6.30 -3.35
C PRO A 25 -19.59 4.91 -3.06
N PHE A 26 -18.45 4.60 -3.70
CA PHE A 26 -17.72 3.32 -3.68
C PHE A 26 -16.34 3.55 -4.32
N ASN A 27 -15.68 2.50 -4.83
CA ASN A 27 -14.38 2.62 -5.51
C ASN A 27 -14.41 3.75 -6.54
N SER A 28 -13.35 4.56 -6.58
CA SER A 28 -13.35 5.76 -7.41
C SER A 28 -13.24 5.43 -8.90
N MET A 29 -12.51 4.36 -9.27
CA MET A 29 -12.26 3.99 -10.65
C MET A 29 -11.92 2.52 -10.82
N ASP A 30 -12.58 1.84 -11.76
CA ASP A 30 -12.28 0.46 -12.19
C ASP A 30 -12.55 0.26 -13.69
N TRP A 31 -11.66 -0.43 -14.40
CA TRP A 31 -11.86 -0.88 -15.78
C TRP A 31 -11.97 -2.40 -15.86
N TYR A 32 -12.71 -2.87 -16.85
CA TYR A 32 -12.88 -4.29 -17.15
C TYR A 32 -12.33 -4.64 -18.54
N GLY A 33 -12.28 -5.93 -18.89
CA GLY A 33 -11.79 -6.39 -20.18
C GLY A 33 -10.27 -6.57 -20.19
N ASP A 34 -9.61 -6.15 -21.28
CA ASP A 34 -8.17 -6.32 -21.46
C ASP A 34 -7.36 -5.28 -20.67
N GLN A 35 -7.37 -5.38 -19.35
CA GLN A 35 -6.66 -4.48 -18.43
C GLN A 35 -5.14 -4.45 -18.69
N ALA A 36 -4.56 -5.52 -19.22
CA ALA A 36 -3.15 -5.60 -19.56
C ALA A 36 -2.77 -4.63 -20.71
N SER A 37 -3.74 -4.25 -21.53
CA SER A 37 -3.59 -3.30 -22.63
C SER A 37 -3.99 -1.86 -22.25
N LEU A 38 -4.36 -1.60 -20.99
CA LEU A 38 -4.74 -0.28 -20.49
C LEU A 38 -3.60 0.36 -19.70
N SER A 39 -3.34 1.63 -19.99
CA SER A 39 -2.53 2.50 -19.14
C SER A 39 -3.29 3.78 -18.79
N ILE A 40 -2.87 4.44 -17.73
CA ILE A 40 -3.43 5.71 -17.28
C ILE A 40 -2.32 6.75 -17.24
N SER A 41 -2.61 7.93 -17.79
CA SER A 41 -1.81 9.12 -17.58
C SER A 41 -2.65 10.12 -16.80
N CYS A 42 -2.36 10.24 -15.51
CA CYS A 42 -3.11 11.06 -14.58
C CYS A 42 -2.24 12.20 -14.03
N THR A 43 -2.74 13.43 -14.16
CA THR A 43 -2.12 14.62 -13.58
C THR A 43 -3.17 15.56 -13.01
N ASP A 44 -2.81 16.33 -11.98
CA ASP A 44 -3.66 17.37 -11.39
C ASP A 44 -5.06 16.87 -10.96
N TYR A 45 -5.14 15.61 -10.51
CA TYR A 45 -6.39 14.98 -10.08
C TYR A 45 -6.64 15.17 -8.59
N LYS A 46 -7.90 15.32 -8.19
CA LYS A 46 -8.30 15.39 -6.78
C LYS A 46 -9.47 14.48 -6.50
N GLN A 47 -9.38 13.72 -5.41
CA GLN A 47 -10.53 13.09 -4.77
C GLN A 47 -10.81 13.75 -3.43
N VAL A 48 -12.03 14.25 -3.25
CA VAL A 48 -12.48 14.90 -2.02
C VAL A 48 -13.77 14.25 -1.51
N GLY A 49 -14.05 14.43 -0.22
CA GLY A 49 -15.27 13.90 0.40
C GLY A 49 -15.39 12.37 0.41
N GLY A 50 -14.28 11.63 0.43
CA GLY A 50 -14.24 10.16 0.57
C GLY A 50 -14.58 9.70 2.00
N PHE A 51 -15.80 9.99 2.47
CA PHE A 51 -16.23 9.65 3.82
C PHE A 51 -16.78 8.23 3.94
N PHE A 52 -17.40 7.70 2.88
CA PHE A 52 -17.91 6.33 2.85
C PHE A 52 -16.76 5.32 2.85
N GLY A 53 -16.96 4.13 3.42
CA GLY A 53 -16.00 3.03 3.25
C GLY A 53 -15.89 2.62 1.78
N GLN A 54 -14.84 1.88 1.42
CA GLN A 54 -14.58 1.43 0.04
C GLN A 54 -14.50 2.60 -0.95
N THR A 55 -14.01 3.76 -0.50
CA THR A 55 -13.76 4.94 -1.35
C THR A 55 -12.28 5.01 -1.73
N ASP A 56 -11.85 3.96 -2.39
CA ASP A 56 -10.48 3.75 -2.88
C ASP A 56 -10.03 4.90 -3.79
N GLY A 57 -8.71 5.08 -3.88
CA GLY A 57 -8.12 5.82 -5.00
C GLY A 57 -8.18 5.03 -6.31
N MET A 58 -7.56 5.58 -7.35
CA MET A 58 -7.58 4.97 -8.68
C MET A 58 -6.62 3.77 -8.77
N GLU A 59 -7.01 2.72 -9.51
CA GLU A 59 -6.13 1.61 -9.87
C GLU A 59 -5.01 2.05 -10.83
N ALA A 60 -3.76 1.72 -10.52
CA ALA A 60 -2.65 1.98 -11.43
C ALA A 60 -2.39 0.78 -12.35
N TYR A 61 -3.08 0.72 -13.49
CA TYR A 61 -2.88 -0.30 -14.55
C TYR A 61 -1.45 -0.31 -15.13
N PRO A 62 -1.04 -1.34 -15.91
CA PRO A 62 0.33 -1.44 -16.38
C PRO A 62 0.83 -0.20 -17.13
N GLY A 63 2.07 0.21 -16.90
CA GLY A 63 2.67 1.35 -17.60
C GLY A 63 2.08 2.71 -17.23
N SER A 64 1.26 2.79 -16.17
CA SER A 64 0.58 4.03 -15.80
C SER A 64 1.50 5.02 -15.10
N VAL A 65 1.23 6.30 -15.33
CA VAL A 65 1.91 7.42 -14.67
C VAL A 65 0.88 8.30 -13.96
N TYR A 66 1.10 8.53 -12.68
CA TYR A 66 0.28 9.38 -11.82
C TYR A 66 1.14 10.47 -11.19
N GLN A 67 0.72 11.73 -11.30
CA GLN A 67 1.50 12.86 -10.78
C GLN A 67 0.59 13.97 -10.25
N ASP A 68 1.00 14.64 -9.17
CA ASP A 68 0.33 15.83 -8.64
C ASP A 68 -1.13 15.57 -8.26
N ILE A 69 -1.33 14.67 -7.28
CA ILE A 69 -2.64 14.15 -6.91
C ILE A 69 -2.98 14.50 -5.46
N PHE A 70 -4.23 14.86 -5.21
CA PHE A 70 -4.80 14.90 -3.87
C PHE A 70 -5.80 13.76 -3.66
N TYR A 71 -5.66 13.01 -2.57
CA TYR A 71 -6.62 12.00 -2.16
C TYR A 71 -7.18 12.25 -0.76
N HIS A 72 -8.51 12.31 -0.65
CA HIS A 72 -9.23 11.97 0.57
C HIS A 72 -9.97 10.65 0.37
N THR A 73 -9.49 9.59 1.03
CA THR A 73 -9.95 8.20 0.86
C THR A 73 -10.25 7.57 2.22
N ASN A 74 -11.20 6.63 2.23
CA ASN A 74 -11.49 5.77 3.38
C ASN A 74 -11.43 4.28 3.02
N ASP A 75 -10.46 3.97 2.16
CA ASP A 75 -10.01 2.64 1.79
C ASP A 75 -8.65 2.77 1.07
N ASP A 76 -8.17 1.74 0.38
CA ASP A 76 -6.88 1.71 -0.33
C ASP A 76 -6.65 2.98 -1.17
N THR A 77 -5.59 3.74 -0.89
CA THR A 77 -5.38 5.05 -1.55
C THR A 77 -4.59 4.91 -2.86
N ILE A 78 -3.43 4.27 -2.80
CA ILE A 78 -2.51 4.07 -3.92
C ILE A 78 -2.44 2.56 -4.15
N LYS A 79 -3.15 2.08 -5.18
CA LYS A 79 -3.26 0.65 -5.51
C LYS A 79 -2.25 0.29 -6.59
N VAL A 80 -1.15 -0.36 -6.20
CA VAL A 80 -0.08 -0.80 -7.12
C VAL A 80 -0.19 -2.30 -7.38
N TYR A 81 -1.10 -2.67 -8.27
CA TYR A 81 -1.43 -4.07 -8.61
C TYR A 81 -0.83 -4.54 -9.93
N TYR A 82 -0.09 -3.67 -10.61
CA TYR A 82 0.42 -3.90 -11.96
C TYR A 82 1.85 -3.38 -12.10
N SER A 83 2.58 -3.93 -13.07
CA SER A 83 3.98 -3.57 -13.36
C SER A 83 4.13 -2.22 -14.08
N ASP A 84 5.36 -1.71 -14.09
CA ASP A 84 5.76 -0.52 -14.86
C ASP A 84 4.99 0.74 -14.45
N VAL A 85 4.70 0.88 -13.17
CA VAL A 85 3.90 1.99 -12.62
C VAL A 85 4.81 3.04 -11.99
N SER A 86 4.56 4.31 -12.29
CA SER A 86 5.21 5.44 -11.64
C SER A 86 4.17 6.38 -11.04
N ILE A 87 4.31 6.68 -9.75
CA ILE A 87 3.39 7.54 -8.99
C ILE A 87 4.24 8.55 -8.23
N SER A 88 3.97 9.84 -8.39
CA SER A 88 4.74 10.89 -7.71
C SER A 88 3.89 12.07 -7.26
N ASN A 89 4.38 12.82 -6.25
CA ASN A 89 3.76 14.04 -5.75
C ASN A 89 2.30 13.84 -5.32
N VAL A 90 2.08 12.97 -4.34
CA VAL A 90 0.74 12.64 -3.86
C VAL A 90 0.52 13.23 -2.47
N LEU A 91 -0.53 14.00 -2.30
CA LEU A 91 -1.00 14.51 -1.02
C LEU A 91 -2.21 13.68 -0.55
N VAL A 92 -2.15 13.14 0.67
CA VAL A 92 -3.13 12.19 1.19
C VAL A 92 -3.72 12.66 2.51
N GLN A 93 -5.04 12.71 2.57
CA GLN A 93 -5.84 12.75 3.79
C GLN A 93 -6.51 11.38 3.96
N LYS A 94 -5.89 10.49 4.74
CA LYS A 94 -6.38 9.14 5.00
C LYS A 94 -7.43 9.16 6.11
N ALA A 95 -8.54 8.47 5.87
CA ALA A 95 -9.55 8.23 6.88
C ALA A 95 -9.19 7.03 7.78
N THR A 96 -10.13 6.11 8.02
CA THR A 96 -10.00 5.08 9.07
C THR A 96 -9.55 3.73 8.56
N THR A 97 -9.63 3.48 7.25
CA THR A 97 -9.55 2.11 6.69
C THR A 97 -8.47 2.00 5.62
N ALA A 98 -7.83 0.82 5.60
CA ALA A 98 -6.84 0.34 4.67
C ALA A 98 -5.52 1.14 4.66
N PRO A 99 -4.41 0.57 4.15
CA PRO A 99 -3.15 1.28 4.07
C PRO A 99 -3.20 2.42 3.05
N VAL A 100 -2.20 3.31 3.08
CA VAL A 100 -2.06 4.35 2.06
C VAL A 100 -1.61 3.74 0.74
N ILE A 101 -0.52 2.98 0.73
CA ILE A 101 -0.07 2.21 -0.42
C ILE A 101 -0.48 0.75 -0.23
N GLN A 102 -1.21 0.17 -1.17
CA GLN A 102 -1.70 -1.20 -1.14
C GLN A 102 -1.16 -2.00 -2.32
N PHE A 103 -0.66 -3.21 -2.05
CA PHE A 103 -0.26 -4.17 -3.08
C PHE A 103 -0.63 -5.64 -2.77
N GLY A 104 -1.40 -5.89 -1.70
CA GLY A 104 -1.90 -7.21 -1.32
C GLY A 104 -3.28 -7.53 -1.90
N TRP A 105 -4.12 -8.26 -1.14
CA TRP A 105 -5.40 -8.88 -1.55
C TRP A 105 -5.33 -10.12 -2.42
N ALA A 106 -4.30 -10.27 -3.23
CA ALA A 106 -4.07 -11.44 -4.06
C ALA A 106 -2.58 -11.54 -4.37
N SER A 107 -2.09 -12.75 -4.60
CA SER A 107 -0.74 -12.95 -5.11
C SER A 107 -0.61 -12.39 -6.53
N ARG A 108 0.50 -11.73 -6.85
CA ARG A 108 0.72 -11.15 -8.19
C ARG A 108 2.13 -11.32 -8.72
N ASN A 109 2.25 -11.20 -10.05
CA ASN A 109 3.53 -10.98 -10.72
C ASN A 109 3.64 -9.50 -11.10
N ILE A 110 4.35 -8.73 -10.28
CA ILE A 110 4.50 -7.28 -10.45
C ILE A 110 5.97 -6.89 -10.40
N SER A 111 6.35 -5.92 -11.21
CA SER A 111 7.71 -5.43 -11.22
C SER A 111 7.83 -3.98 -11.66
N ASN A 112 8.97 -3.36 -11.37
CA ASN A 112 9.31 -2.02 -11.85
C ASN A 112 8.25 -0.98 -11.42
N ILE A 113 8.07 -0.85 -10.10
CA ILE A 113 7.10 0.09 -9.50
C ILE A 113 7.88 1.16 -8.74
N GLN A 114 7.52 2.41 -8.97
CA GLN A 114 8.05 3.54 -8.22
C GLN A 114 6.89 4.38 -7.65
N VAL A 115 6.88 4.56 -6.34
CA VAL A 115 6.00 5.52 -5.66
C VAL A 115 6.88 6.49 -4.88
N ASP A 116 6.84 7.77 -5.25
CA ASP A 116 7.74 8.80 -4.74
C ASP A 116 6.97 10.03 -4.22
N ASN A 117 7.52 10.70 -3.21
CA ASN A 117 7.00 11.97 -2.68
C ASN A 117 5.51 11.89 -2.29
N VAL A 118 5.21 11.07 -1.28
CA VAL A 118 3.87 10.90 -0.72
C VAL A 118 3.78 11.63 0.61
N ASN A 119 3.00 12.71 0.65
CA ASN A 119 2.77 13.50 1.85
C ASN A 119 1.38 13.15 2.42
N ILE A 120 1.37 12.56 3.60
CA ILE A 120 0.18 12.09 4.30
C ILE A 120 -0.07 13.09 5.43
N ILE A 121 -0.98 14.04 5.20
CA ILE A 121 -1.23 15.15 6.13
C ILE A 121 -2.13 14.75 7.31
N HIS A 122 -2.92 13.69 7.15
CA HIS A 122 -3.74 13.15 8.22
C HIS A 122 -3.97 11.66 8.03
N THR A 123 -4.04 10.95 9.15
CA THR A 123 -4.57 9.60 9.25
C THR A 123 -5.52 9.52 10.45
N ARG A 124 -6.43 8.55 10.48
CA ARG A 124 -7.32 8.33 11.64
C ARG A 124 -7.72 6.86 11.80
N TRP A 125 -6.79 5.94 11.56
CA TRP A 125 -7.03 4.52 11.83
C TRP A 125 -7.47 4.33 13.28
N ASN A 126 -8.51 3.53 13.48
CA ASN A 126 -9.17 3.38 14.77
C ASN A 126 -9.16 1.93 15.30
N SER A 127 -8.66 0.97 14.51
CA SER A 127 -8.52 -0.42 14.94
C SER A 127 -7.51 -1.19 14.11
N ASN A 128 -6.97 -2.28 14.64
CA ASN A 128 -6.17 -3.23 13.84
C ASN A 128 -6.96 -3.84 12.69
N GLY A 129 -8.26 -4.10 12.88
CA GLY A 129 -9.15 -4.64 11.85
C GLY A 129 -9.41 -3.68 10.70
N SER A 130 -9.02 -2.40 10.83
CA SER A 130 -9.08 -1.45 9.74
C SER A 130 -7.92 -1.58 8.74
N ASN A 131 -6.98 -2.50 8.96
CA ASN A 131 -5.78 -2.70 8.14
C ASN A 131 -4.93 -1.43 8.00
N PRO A 132 -4.41 -0.86 9.12
CA PRO A 132 -3.62 0.36 9.09
C PRO A 132 -2.23 0.17 8.49
N GLY A 133 -1.66 1.26 7.95
CA GLY A 133 -0.27 1.27 7.48
C GLY A 133 -0.01 2.34 6.44
N LEU A 134 1.21 2.89 6.41
CA LEU A 134 1.63 3.70 5.26
C LEU A 134 1.74 2.81 4.02
N ILE A 135 2.36 1.64 4.18
CA ILE A 135 2.53 0.62 3.14
C ILE A 135 1.88 -0.68 3.63
N GLY A 136 1.07 -1.31 2.81
CA GLY A 136 0.44 -2.57 3.17
C GLY A 136 0.32 -3.54 2.02
N SER A 137 0.40 -4.82 2.39
CA SER A 137 -0.05 -5.93 1.57
C SER A 137 -1.03 -6.69 2.45
N ASN A 138 -2.32 -6.42 2.31
CA ASN A 138 -3.32 -7.14 3.09
C ASN A 138 -3.41 -8.59 2.62
N ASN A 139 -3.79 -9.50 3.52
CA ASN A 139 -3.91 -10.92 3.22
C ASN A 139 -4.99 -11.20 2.14
N VAL A 140 -4.95 -12.39 1.53
CA VAL A 140 -5.85 -12.78 0.44
C VAL A 140 -7.31 -12.52 0.81
N TYR A 141 -7.98 -11.77 -0.07
CA TYR A 141 -9.41 -11.52 0.01
C TYR A 141 -10.16 -12.72 -0.59
N ASP A 142 -11.09 -13.28 0.17
CA ASP A 142 -12.01 -14.30 -0.31
C ASP A 142 -13.37 -13.66 -0.64
N PRO A 143 -13.71 -13.50 -1.93
CA PRO A 143 -14.97 -12.90 -2.33
C PRO A 143 -16.19 -13.74 -1.95
N SER A 144 -16.03 -15.04 -1.68
CA SER A 144 -17.13 -15.91 -1.28
C SER A 144 -17.56 -15.71 0.17
N THR A 145 -16.65 -15.23 1.02
CA THR A 145 -16.90 -14.93 2.44
C THR A 145 -16.90 -13.43 2.73
N THR A 146 -16.68 -12.58 1.72
CA THR A 146 -16.53 -11.11 1.84
C THR A 146 -15.55 -10.73 2.94
N SER A 147 -14.51 -11.53 3.11
CA SER A 147 -13.61 -11.46 4.25
C SER A 147 -12.19 -11.78 3.84
N THR A 148 -11.28 -11.31 4.66
CA THR A 148 -9.84 -11.49 4.51
C THR A 148 -9.44 -12.50 5.56
N SER A 149 -8.70 -13.53 5.17
CA SER A 149 -8.27 -14.55 6.13
C SER A 149 -7.03 -14.07 6.90
N ALA A 150 -7.16 -12.99 7.66
CA ALA A 150 -6.05 -12.31 8.35
C ALA A 150 -5.25 -13.22 9.31
N SER A 151 -5.84 -14.35 9.73
CA SER A 151 -5.22 -15.39 10.55
C SER A 151 -4.72 -16.61 9.77
N ASN A 152 -4.91 -16.66 8.45
CA ASN A 152 -4.43 -17.73 7.59
C ASN A 152 -3.15 -17.29 6.88
N PHE A 153 -2.04 -17.93 7.23
CA PHE A 153 -0.72 -17.62 6.67
C PHE A 153 -0.31 -18.58 5.54
N SER A 154 -1.21 -19.47 5.08
CA SER A 154 -0.96 -20.46 4.03
C SER A 154 -1.72 -20.16 2.73
N THR A 155 -1.81 -18.87 2.40
CA THR A 155 -2.59 -18.33 1.28
C THR A 155 -1.73 -17.74 0.16
N ALA A 156 -0.40 -17.77 0.30
CA ALA A 156 0.50 -17.22 -0.69
C ALA A 156 0.66 -18.12 -1.92
N ASP A 157 1.27 -17.56 -2.97
CA ASP A 157 1.71 -18.27 -4.16
C ASP A 157 3.23 -18.14 -4.31
N THR A 158 3.94 -19.23 -4.08
CA THR A 158 5.40 -19.33 -4.17
C THR A 158 5.93 -19.34 -5.61
N HIS A 159 5.05 -19.30 -6.62
CA HIS A 159 5.43 -19.17 -8.03
C HIS A 159 5.28 -17.73 -8.56
N SER A 160 4.63 -16.87 -7.80
CA SER A 160 4.47 -15.45 -8.13
C SER A 160 5.61 -14.62 -7.53
N THR A 161 5.87 -13.43 -8.06
CA THR A 161 6.93 -12.54 -7.57
C THR A 161 6.58 -11.06 -7.68
N ALA A 162 6.84 -10.31 -6.62
CA ALA A 162 6.89 -8.86 -6.61
C ALA A 162 8.36 -8.42 -6.53
N GLN A 163 8.83 -7.68 -7.54
CA GLN A 163 10.25 -7.32 -7.62
C GLN A 163 10.53 -5.91 -8.13
N ASP A 164 11.70 -5.37 -7.80
CA ASP A 164 12.15 -4.06 -8.29
C ASP A 164 11.12 -2.96 -7.97
N ILE A 165 10.76 -2.85 -6.68
CA ILE A 165 9.76 -1.91 -6.17
C ILE A 165 10.45 -0.89 -5.27
N THR A 166 10.19 0.39 -5.51
CA THR A 166 10.69 1.48 -4.67
C THR A 166 9.55 2.34 -4.14
N PHE A 167 9.49 2.47 -2.83
CA PHE A 167 8.65 3.42 -2.11
C PHE A 167 9.56 4.45 -1.44
N SER A 168 9.54 5.70 -1.91
CA SER A 168 10.50 6.73 -1.48
C SER A 168 9.85 8.04 -1.08
N ASN A 169 10.52 8.77 -0.18
CA ASN A 169 10.15 10.13 0.22
C ASN A 169 8.70 10.19 0.75
N ILE A 170 8.41 9.40 1.78
CA ILE A 170 7.08 9.31 2.39
C ILE A 170 7.09 10.10 3.69
N ARG A 171 6.14 11.01 3.86
CA ARG A 171 6.01 11.84 5.06
C ARG A 171 4.62 11.66 5.67
N ALA A 172 4.52 11.30 6.94
CA ALA A 172 3.27 11.21 7.69
C ALA A 172 3.24 12.23 8.83
N GLU A 173 2.32 13.18 8.76
CA GLU A 173 2.10 14.23 9.75
C GLU A 173 1.16 13.77 10.88
N GLY A 174 1.43 14.27 12.08
CA GLY A 174 0.71 13.96 13.31
C GLY A 174 0.78 12.49 13.72
N ILE A 175 -0.20 12.10 14.55
CA ILE A 175 -0.36 10.71 14.96
C ILE A 175 -0.64 9.83 13.74
N SER A 176 0.26 8.89 13.49
CA SER A 176 0.17 7.95 12.39
C SER A 176 0.03 6.50 12.88
N GLY A 177 -0.40 5.65 11.94
CA GLY A 177 -0.27 4.20 12.03
C GLY A 177 1.14 3.71 11.68
N PRO A 178 1.30 2.39 11.48
CA PRO A 178 2.60 1.75 11.30
C PRO A 178 3.23 2.13 9.96
N LEU A 179 4.55 1.97 9.86
CA LEU A 179 5.24 2.05 8.56
C LEU A 179 4.65 1.01 7.59
N MET A 180 4.61 -0.26 8.02
CA MET A 180 4.22 -1.34 7.12
C MET A 180 3.40 -2.45 7.78
N ARG A 181 2.40 -2.99 7.06
CA ARG A 181 1.74 -4.26 7.41
C ARG A 181 1.61 -5.14 6.18
N ILE A 182 2.53 -6.08 6.07
CA ILE A 182 2.77 -6.80 4.81
C ILE A 182 2.60 -8.29 5.07
N TYR A 183 1.58 -8.88 4.47
CA TYR A 183 1.53 -10.31 4.20
C TYR A 183 2.22 -10.54 2.85
N ALA A 184 3.37 -11.23 2.85
CA ALA A 184 4.09 -11.55 1.61
C ALA A 184 3.33 -12.64 0.83
N LEU A 185 2.39 -12.23 -0.02
CA LEU A 185 1.52 -13.15 -0.77
C LEU A 185 2.22 -13.79 -1.98
N GLU A 186 3.39 -13.27 -2.34
CA GLU A 186 4.28 -13.76 -3.39
C GLU A 186 5.72 -13.57 -2.93
N ASN A 187 6.68 -14.16 -3.66
CA ASN A 187 8.10 -13.93 -3.36
C ASN A 187 8.47 -12.46 -3.58
N PHE A 188 9.30 -11.90 -2.72
CA PHE A 188 9.83 -10.55 -2.85
C PHE A 188 11.30 -10.56 -3.24
N SER A 189 11.65 -9.71 -4.21
CA SER A 189 13.03 -9.49 -4.61
C SER A 189 13.29 -8.00 -4.87
N ASN A 190 14.27 -7.40 -4.21
CA ASN A 190 14.67 -6.01 -4.45
C ASN A 190 13.51 -5.00 -4.22
N ILE A 191 13.02 -4.94 -2.97
CA ILE A 191 12.02 -3.95 -2.55
C ILE A 191 12.69 -2.95 -1.62
N THR A 192 12.63 -1.67 -1.96
CA THR A 192 13.24 -0.59 -1.17
C THR A 192 12.17 0.37 -0.64
N ILE A 193 12.19 0.59 0.67
CA ILE A 193 11.49 1.67 1.36
C ILE A 193 12.57 2.67 1.79
N SER A 194 12.52 3.92 1.32
CA SER A 194 13.58 4.89 1.60
C SER A 194 13.05 6.28 1.93
N ASN A 195 13.77 7.00 2.80
CA ASN A 195 13.46 8.37 3.19
C ASN A 195 12.01 8.50 3.69
N VAL A 196 11.72 7.80 4.79
CA VAL A 196 10.39 7.85 5.41
C VAL A 196 10.45 8.62 6.72
N TRP A 197 9.50 9.50 6.94
CA TRP A 197 9.34 10.21 8.20
C TRP A 197 7.92 10.04 8.72
N ILE A 198 7.80 9.57 9.96
CA ILE A 198 6.55 9.54 10.72
C ILE A 198 6.71 10.53 11.87
N GLU A 199 5.81 11.51 12.00
CA GLU A 199 5.91 12.52 13.06
C GLU A 199 5.86 11.88 14.45
N GLU A 200 4.81 11.11 14.72
CA GLU A 200 4.66 10.35 15.96
C GLU A 200 3.71 9.16 15.76
N PHE A 201 3.89 8.13 16.60
CA PHE A 201 2.94 7.04 16.74
C PHE A 201 1.93 7.34 17.84
N GLY A 202 0.70 6.82 17.71
CA GLY A 202 -0.32 6.92 18.76
C GLY A 202 0.13 6.26 20.06
N CYS A 203 -0.28 6.80 21.22
CA CYS A 203 0.26 6.37 22.50
C CYS A 203 -0.39 5.07 23.01
N CYS A 204 0.39 4.19 23.64
CA CYS A 204 -0.10 2.90 24.16
C CYS A 204 -0.92 3.01 25.46
N THR A 205 -1.36 4.20 25.88
CA THR A 205 -2.13 4.39 27.12
C THR A 205 -3.54 4.90 26.84
N GLY A 206 -4.54 4.02 26.89
CA GLY A 206 -5.96 4.36 26.75
C GLY A 206 -6.68 3.57 25.66
N TYR A 207 -7.74 4.15 25.08
CA TYR A 207 -8.46 3.58 23.91
C TYR A 207 -7.52 3.32 22.71
N GLU A 208 -6.32 3.91 22.72
CA GLU A 208 -5.24 3.82 21.72
C GLU A 208 -4.32 2.59 21.89
N ALA A 209 -4.52 1.75 22.91
CA ALA A 209 -3.79 0.48 23.12
C ALA A 209 -4.14 -0.62 22.09
N VAL A 210 -4.47 -0.23 20.85
CA VAL A 210 -5.00 -1.10 19.80
C VAL A 210 -3.88 -1.72 18.96
N GLY A 211 -2.59 -1.56 19.34
CA GLY A 211 -1.46 -2.09 18.59
C GLY A 211 -1.34 -1.53 17.15
N ILE A 212 -2.09 -0.47 16.83
CA ILE A 212 -2.12 0.13 15.48
C ILE A 212 -0.70 0.52 15.02
N PRO A 213 0.15 1.15 15.84
CA PRO A 213 1.50 1.53 15.40
C PRO A 213 2.45 0.39 15.04
N GLU A 214 2.11 -0.86 15.36
CA GLU A 214 2.99 -2.00 15.11
C GLU A 214 3.01 -2.38 13.63
N SER A 215 4.21 -2.37 13.06
CA SER A 215 4.49 -2.86 11.72
C SER A 215 4.81 -4.35 11.76
N PHE A 216 4.38 -5.11 10.76
CA PHE A 216 4.69 -6.53 10.68
C PHE A 216 4.96 -7.03 9.26
N MET A 217 5.73 -8.11 9.17
CA MET A 217 5.83 -8.97 8.00
C MET A 217 6.01 -10.44 8.45
N PRO A 218 4.93 -11.22 8.61
CA PRO A 218 4.99 -12.57 9.16
C PRO A 218 5.34 -13.58 8.07
N THR A 219 5.81 -14.77 8.46
CA THR A 219 5.97 -15.87 7.50
C THR A 219 4.66 -16.17 6.79
N MET A 220 4.76 -16.31 5.48
CA MET A 220 3.71 -16.81 4.60
C MET A 220 4.15 -18.08 3.89
N THR A 221 3.20 -18.98 3.66
CA THR A 221 3.37 -20.22 2.90
C THR A 221 2.33 -20.35 1.81
N ASP A 222 2.62 -21.18 0.81
CA ASP A 222 1.56 -21.69 -0.07
C ASP A 222 0.74 -22.81 0.60
N SER A 223 -0.31 -23.25 -0.08
CA SER A 223 -1.17 -24.34 0.39
C SER A 223 -0.46 -25.70 0.58
N SER A 224 0.75 -25.87 0.03
CA SER A 224 1.58 -27.07 0.20
C SER A 224 2.58 -26.93 1.35
N GLY A 225 2.62 -25.78 2.02
CA GLY A 225 3.54 -25.49 3.11
C GLY A 225 4.93 -25.04 2.67
N ASN A 226 5.12 -24.67 1.39
CA ASN A 226 6.38 -24.07 0.95
C ASN A 226 6.43 -22.60 1.39
N ASN A 227 7.57 -22.15 1.90
CA ASN A 227 7.74 -20.77 2.35
C ASN A 227 7.88 -19.81 1.17
N VAL A 228 7.27 -18.64 1.31
CA VAL A 228 7.58 -17.46 0.50
C VAL A 228 8.99 -16.97 0.81
N THR A 229 9.74 -16.53 -0.20
CA THR A 229 11.05 -15.91 -0.01
C THR A 229 10.95 -14.38 -0.03
N VAL A 230 11.71 -13.73 0.84
CA VAL A 230 11.87 -12.26 0.84
C VAL A 230 13.37 -11.98 0.85
N ASP A 231 13.86 -11.45 -0.28
CA ASP A 231 15.27 -11.13 -0.49
C ASP A 231 15.44 -9.70 -0.99
N GLY A 232 16.49 -9.01 -0.53
CA GLY A 232 16.74 -7.62 -0.87
C GLY A 232 15.62 -6.66 -0.45
N PHE A 233 15.02 -6.87 0.73
CA PHE A 233 14.06 -5.92 1.30
C PHE A 233 14.81 -4.90 2.16
N VAL A 234 14.86 -3.64 1.72
CA VAL A 234 15.65 -2.58 2.35
C VAL A 234 14.73 -1.50 2.91
N ILE A 235 14.93 -1.13 4.17
CA ILE A 235 14.35 0.07 4.78
C ILE A 235 15.50 1.02 5.11
N SER A 236 15.57 2.18 4.46
CA SER A 236 16.65 3.14 4.64
C SER A 236 16.15 4.53 5.02
N ASN A 237 16.88 5.21 5.89
CA ASN A 237 16.56 6.58 6.32
C ASN A 237 15.12 6.72 6.83
N PHE A 238 14.70 5.80 7.69
CA PHE A 238 13.41 5.85 8.38
C PHE A 238 13.56 6.63 9.69
N MET A 239 12.74 7.67 9.85
CA MET A 239 12.71 8.56 11.01
C MET A 239 11.35 8.47 11.71
N VAL A 240 11.35 8.47 13.04
CA VAL A 240 10.16 8.66 13.87
C VAL A 240 10.42 9.88 14.75
N GLY A 241 9.63 10.94 14.56
CA GLY A 241 9.92 12.26 15.12
C GLY A 241 11.31 12.74 14.70
N ASP A 242 12.18 12.94 15.69
CA ASP A 242 13.57 13.34 15.50
C ASP A 242 14.57 12.17 15.54
N GLU A 243 14.10 10.93 15.74
CA GLU A 243 14.95 9.76 15.93
C GLU A 243 15.06 8.91 14.66
N LYS A 244 16.30 8.62 14.25
CA LYS A 244 16.57 7.67 13.16
C LYS A 244 16.40 6.25 13.66
N VAL A 245 15.56 5.48 12.98
CA VAL A 245 15.41 4.05 13.20
C VAL A 245 16.63 3.34 12.63
N THR A 246 17.26 2.52 13.46
CA THR A 246 18.37 1.63 13.10
C THR A 246 17.95 0.19 13.37
N LEU A 247 18.79 -0.79 13.05
CA LEU A 247 18.50 -2.18 13.38
C LEU A 247 18.28 -2.39 14.91
N ASP A 248 19.06 -1.69 15.75
CA ASP A 248 18.97 -1.80 17.21
C ASP A 248 17.68 -1.17 17.78
N THR A 249 17.16 -0.15 17.09
CA THR A 249 15.95 0.58 17.48
C THR A 249 14.72 0.23 16.66
N ALA A 250 14.83 -0.78 15.78
CA ALA A 250 13.77 -1.18 14.86
C ALA A 250 12.46 -1.51 15.59
N SER A 251 12.51 -2.30 16.66
CA SER A 251 11.33 -2.71 17.43
C SER A 251 10.83 -1.68 18.44
N THR A 252 11.72 -0.84 18.98
CA THR A 252 11.39 0.11 20.06
C THR A 252 10.99 1.49 19.56
N VAL A 253 11.67 1.99 18.53
CA VAL A 253 11.42 3.32 17.95
C VAL A 253 10.60 3.16 16.68
N GLY A 254 11.02 2.25 15.80
CA GLY A 254 10.35 2.03 14.51
C GLY A 254 9.09 1.16 14.58
N HIS A 255 8.89 0.46 15.70
CA HIS A 255 7.82 -0.54 15.87
C HIS A 255 7.79 -1.57 14.73
N LEU A 256 8.97 -1.97 14.24
CA LEU A 256 9.18 -2.87 13.11
C LEU A 256 9.38 -4.31 13.60
N TYR A 257 8.53 -5.21 13.10
CA TYR A 257 8.63 -6.65 13.32
C TYR A 257 8.57 -7.38 11.99
N TRP A 258 9.38 -8.41 11.82
CA TRP A 258 9.34 -9.28 10.64
C TRP A 258 9.82 -10.68 11.01
N ASP A 259 9.51 -11.65 10.17
CA ASP A 259 10.00 -13.01 10.35
C ASP A 259 11.53 -13.08 10.17
N ALA A 260 12.23 -13.76 11.07
CA ALA A 260 13.68 -13.86 11.04
C ALA A 260 14.23 -14.59 9.81
N ALA A 261 13.41 -15.35 9.07
CA ALA A 261 13.79 -15.96 7.81
C ALA A 261 13.85 -14.97 6.64
N TYR A 262 13.28 -13.76 6.79
CA TYR A 262 13.26 -12.75 5.75
C TYR A 262 14.51 -11.88 5.75
N GLY A 263 15.10 -11.71 4.56
CA GLY A 263 16.30 -10.90 4.32
C GLY A 263 16.00 -9.40 4.31
N VAL A 264 15.68 -8.86 5.50
CA VAL A 264 15.41 -7.42 5.70
C VAL A 264 16.67 -6.71 6.18
N THR A 265 16.99 -5.59 5.54
CA THR A 265 18.09 -4.69 5.91
C THR A 265 17.55 -3.34 6.36
N ILE A 266 18.07 -2.80 7.48
CA ILE A 266 17.74 -1.47 8.00
C ILE A 266 19.00 -0.58 7.94
N GLU A 267 18.93 0.57 7.24
CA GLU A 267 20.06 1.47 6.97
C GLU A 267 19.86 2.95 7.36
#